data_AF-A0A835J3N1-F1
#
_entry.id   AF-A0A835J3N1-F1
#
_cell.length_a   1.000
_cell.length_b   1.000
_cell.length_c   1.000
_cell.angle_alpha   90.00
_cell.angle_beta   90.00
_cell.angle_gamma   90.00
#
_symmetry.space_group_name_H-M   'P 1'
#
loop_
_entity.id
_entity.type
_entity.pdbx_description
1 polymer ?
#
loop_
_entity_poly.entity_id
_entity_poly.type
_entity_poly.pdbx_seq_one_letter_code
_entity_poly.pdbx_strand_id
1 'polypeptide(L)'
;MRPPTKEVPPQEFDERVLEGFQVSPLWHQGFIRDDGRTDYVETVKTARWQYSTRPVYGWGNVGSKQKSTAGWLAAFPVFEPHWQICMAGGLSTGINYAFFFSKSIVMELEVLEKTSMCYVQCNVFEGASGEVALTAAGGLRQIPGPSETFENAALVGVHYDGIFYEFVPWNGVVNWEIFPWGYWYMAADNGTHLVELEATTKDLGTTLRAPTAEAGLTPAYKDTCFGVLKLQIWERRYDGTKGKLILDVTSDMALVEVGGGPWFSTWKGKASMPELVSRTVGAPIDMDGIFRFAPLFKPPGL
;
A
#
# COMPACT_ATOMS: atom_id res chain seq x y z
N MET A 1 9.01 24.12 -24.47
CA MET A 1 9.09 24.53 -23.05
C MET A 1 9.89 23.48 -22.31
N ARG A 2 10.68 23.84 -21.29
CA ARG A 2 11.33 22.85 -20.42
C ARG A 2 10.31 22.37 -19.37
N PRO A 3 10.21 21.06 -19.10
CA PRO A 3 9.40 20.55 -18.00
C PRO A 3 9.84 21.18 -16.65
N PRO A 4 8.93 21.34 -15.68
CA PRO A 4 9.30 21.69 -14.33
C PRO A 4 10.29 20.66 -13.76
N THR A 5 11.33 21.13 -13.08
CA THR A 5 12.32 20.26 -12.42
C THR A 5 12.02 20.07 -10.93
N LYS A 6 10.90 20.62 -10.45
CA LYS A 6 10.41 20.55 -9.08
C LYS A 6 8.90 20.78 -9.09
N GLU A 7 8.27 20.48 -7.96
CA GLU A 7 6.86 20.81 -7.73
C GLU A 7 6.58 22.29 -8.00
N VAL A 8 5.48 22.56 -8.72
CA VAL A 8 4.98 23.92 -9.00
C VAL A 8 3.63 24.14 -8.33
N PRO A 9 3.24 25.39 -8.02
CA PRO A 9 1.92 25.69 -7.51
C PRO A 9 0.81 25.13 -8.41
N PRO A 10 -0.32 24.67 -7.86
CA PRO A 10 -1.41 24.07 -8.65
C PRO A 10 -1.88 24.91 -9.84
N GLN A 11 -1.99 26.23 -9.66
CA GLN A 11 -2.36 27.14 -10.73
C GLN A 11 -1.31 27.20 -11.85
N GLU A 12 -0.02 27.19 -11.50
CA GLU A 12 1.06 27.17 -12.49
C GLU A 12 1.07 25.85 -13.27
N PHE A 13 0.79 24.73 -12.60
CA PHE A 13 0.64 23.44 -13.25
C PHE A 13 -0.48 23.48 -14.29
N ASP A 14 -1.66 23.97 -13.89
CA ASP A 14 -2.86 24.03 -14.72
C ASP A 14 -2.65 24.86 -16.01
N GLU A 15 -1.89 25.95 -15.90
CA GLU A 15 -1.61 26.89 -16.99
C GLU A 15 -0.46 26.45 -17.91
N ARG A 16 0.56 25.77 -17.37
CA ARG A 16 1.83 25.54 -18.08
C ARG A 16 2.14 24.08 -18.42
N VAL A 17 1.56 23.13 -17.70
CA VAL A 17 1.83 21.70 -17.91
C VAL A 17 0.84 21.15 -18.94
N LEU A 18 1.34 20.92 -20.15
CA LEU A 18 0.54 20.42 -21.28
C LEU A 18 0.20 18.93 -21.15
N GLU A 19 1.02 18.17 -20.43
CA GLU A 19 0.85 16.74 -20.17
C GLU A 19 1.78 16.33 -19.01
N GLY A 20 1.28 15.48 -18.11
CA GLY A 20 1.97 15.00 -16.92
C GLY A 20 1.08 15.00 -15.68
N PHE A 21 1.65 14.62 -14.55
CA PHE A 21 0.98 14.66 -13.25
C PHE A 21 1.93 15.14 -12.17
N GLN A 22 1.37 15.65 -11.08
CA GLN A 22 2.09 16.06 -9.89
C GLN A 22 1.31 15.56 -8.67
N VAL A 23 2.03 14.94 -7.75
CA VAL A 23 1.50 14.36 -6.51
C VAL A 23 2.26 14.94 -5.33
N SER A 24 1.51 15.31 -4.30
CA SER A 24 1.99 15.61 -2.95
C SER A 24 1.07 14.87 -1.96
N PRO A 25 1.45 14.75 -0.68
CA PRO A 25 0.65 14.02 0.30
C PRO A 25 -0.81 14.50 0.45
N LEU A 26 -1.10 15.75 0.08
CA LEU A 26 -2.41 16.39 0.26
C LEU A 26 -3.06 16.82 -1.05
N TRP A 27 -2.36 16.67 -2.18
CA TRP A 27 -2.81 17.22 -3.45
C TRP A 27 -2.32 16.39 -4.62
N HIS A 28 -3.23 16.04 -5.51
CA HIS A 28 -2.92 15.35 -6.75
C HIS A 28 -3.59 16.06 -7.91
N GLN A 29 -2.83 16.29 -8.97
CA GLN A 29 -3.33 16.86 -10.21
C GLN A 29 -2.64 16.22 -11.41
N GLY A 30 -3.30 16.23 -12.55
CA GLY A 30 -2.70 15.72 -13.76
C GLY A 30 -3.56 15.89 -14.98
N PHE A 31 -2.89 15.75 -16.13
CA PHE A 31 -3.49 15.76 -17.43
C PHE A 31 -2.67 14.85 -18.35
N ILE A 32 -3.28 13.79 -18.87
CA ILE A 32 -2.64 12.84 -19.78
C ILE A 32 -3.49 12.64 -21.03
N ARG A 33 -2.85 12.27 -22.13
CA ARG A 33 -3.50 12.02 -23.41
C ARG A 33 -3.18 10.61 -23.86
N ASP A 34 -4.14 9.98 -24.53
CA ASP A 34 -3.87 8.71 -25.19
C ASP A 34 -2.96 8.95 -26.40
N ASP A 35 -1.86 8.18 -26.47
CA ASP A 35 -0.91 8.20 -27.58
C ASP A 35 -1.29 7.22 -28.71
N GLY A 36 -2.38 6.47 -28.53
CA GLY A 36 -2.91 5.52 -29.50
C GLY A 36 -2.12 4.21 -29.59
N ARG A 37 -1.19 3.95 -28.67
CA ARG A 37 -0.36 2.73 -28.66
C ARG A 37 -0.90 1.63 -27.74
N THR A 38 -2.01 1.87 -27.05
CA THR A 38 -2.64 0.89 -26.16
C THR A 38 -3.70 0.12 -26.92
N ASP A 39 -3.48 -1.18 -27.13
CA ASP A 39 -4.35 -2.07 -27.90
C ASP A 39 -5.10 -3.11 -27.04
N TYR A 40 -4.83 -3.14 -25.73
CA TYR A 40 -5.29 -4.18 -24.81
C TYR A 40 -6.36 -3.72 -23.81
N VAL A 41 -6.71 -2.43 -23.77
CA VAL A 41 -7.79 -1.87 -22.94
C VAL A 41 -8.50 -0.71 -23.65
N GLU A 42 -9.75 -0.44 -23.27
CA GLU A 42 -10.45 0.76 -23.70
C GLU A 42 -9.85 2.01 -23.05
N THR A 43 -9.58 3.04 -23.86
CA THR A 43 -8.97 4.29 -23.41
C THR A 43 -9.90 5.48 -23.68
N VAL A 44 -9.65 6.58 -22.98
CA VAL A 44 -10.22 7.90 -23.31
C VAL A 44 -9.15 8.77 -23.95
N LYS A 45 -9.55 9.64 -24.89
CA LYS A 45 -8.62 10.54 -25.60
C LYS A 45 -7.77 11.40 -24.65
N THR A 46 -8.38 11.83 -23.54
CA THR A 46 -7.75 12.70 -22.56
C THR A 46 -8.32 12.42 -21.17
N ALA A 47 -7.48 12.41 -20.15
CA ALA A 47 -7.88 12.39 -18.75
C ALA A 47 -7.27 13.60 -18.03
N ARG A 48 -8.09 14.37 -17.31
CA ARG A 48 -7.66 15.48 -16.45
C ARG A 48 -8.28 15.30 -15.07
N TRP A 49 -7.51 15.57 -14.03
CA TRP A 49 -7.99 15.49 -12.65
C TRP A 49 -7.26 16.47 -11.74
N GLN A 50 -7.92 16.80 -10.65
CA GLN A 50 -7.40 17.65 -9.59
C GLN A 50 -8.18 17.36 -8.31
N TYR A 51 -7.49 16.94 -7.26
CA TYR A 51 -8.13 16.69 -5.98
C TYR A 51 -7.18 16.93 -4.79
N SER A 52 -7.78 17.32 -3.68
CA SER A 52 -7.12 17.38 -2.38
C SER A 52 -7.47 16.14 -1.57
N THR A 53 -6.52 15.63 -0.80
CA THR A 53 -6.72 14.50 0.11
C THR A 53 -6.52 14.96 1.55
N ARG A 54 -7.50 14.67 2.41
CA ARG A 54 -7.37 14.80 3.87
C ARG A 54 -7.01 13.44 4.45
N PRO A 55 -5.78 13.22 4.96
CA PRO A 55 -5.41 11.95 5.58
C PRO A 55 -6.31 11.65 6.79
N VAL A 56 -6.70 10.39 6.93
CA VAL A 56 -7.47 9.87 8.07
C VAL A 56 -6.66 8.82 8.82
N TYR A 57 -6.07 7.88 8.07
CA TYR A 57 -5.26 6.79 8.59
C TYR A 57 -3.90 6.78 7.93
N GLY A 58 -2.84 6.88 8.75
CA GLY A 58 -1.49 6.51 8.37
C GLY A 58 -1.14 5.14 8.97
N TRP A 59 0.13 4.90 9.27
CA TRP A 59 0.58 3.69 9.95
C TRP A 59 0.73 3.91 11.47
N GLY A 60 -0.34 3.69 12.22
CA GLY A 60 -0.40 3.96 13.66
C GLY A 60 -1.83 4.28 14.15
N ASN A 61 -1.98 4.42 15.47
CA ASN A 61 -3.26 4.81 16.08
C ASN A 61 -3.72 6.19 15.61
N VAL A 62 -5.03 6.40 15.56
CA VAL A 62 -5.63 7.70 15.22
C VAL A 62 -5.21 8.75 16.25
N GLY A 63 -4.80 9.92 15.79
CA GLY A 63 -4.33 11.02 16.66
C GLY A 63 -2.95 10.81 17.31
N SER A 64 -2.24 9.73 16.96
CA SER A 64 -0.88 9.43 17.46
C SER A 64 0.19 9.68 16.38
N LYS A 65 1.48 9.58 16.75
CA LYS A 65 2.60 9.64 15.79
C LYS A 65 2.48 8.46 14.80
N GLN A 66 2.43 8.78 13.51
CA GLN A 66 2.43 7.79 12.43
C GLN A 66 3.86 7.32 12.16
N LYS A 67 4.02 6.08 11.73
CA LYS A 67 5.32 5.43 11.52
C LYS A 67 5.57 5.15 10.03
N SER A 68 6.83 4.96 9.66
CA SER A 68 7.16 4.33 8.38
C SER A 68 6.93 2.82 8.48
N THR A 69 6.30 2.24 7.45
CA THR A 69 5.93 0.82 7.39
C THR A 69 7.12 -0.13 7.24
N ALA A 70 8.34 0.39 7.03
CA ALA A 70 9.56 -0.41 6.99
C ALA A 70 10.53 -0.06 8.15
N GLY A 71 10.03 0.62 9.20
CA GLY A 71 10.82 1.04 10.35
C GLY A 71 11.85 2.12 10.00
N TRP A 72 12.79 2.39 10.92
CA TRP A 72 13.84 3.40 10.72
C TRP A 72 14.83 3.03 9.60
N LEU A 73 14.93 1.75 9.24
CA LEU A 73 15.79 1.29 8.15
C LEU A 73 15.32 1.79 6.79
N ALA A 74 14.01 2.04 6.62
CA ALA A 74 13.45 2.69 5.44
C ALA A 74 14.04 4.09 5.16
N ALA A 75 14.70 4.68 6.18
CA ALA A 75 15.36 5.97 6.06
C ALA A 75 16.71 5.93 5.32
N PHE A 76 17.23 4.77 4.92
CA PHE A 76 18.51 4.72 4.22
C PHE A 76 18.31 4.35 2.75
N PRO A 77 18.94 5.07 1.80
CA PRO A 77 18.89 4.74 0.37
C PRO A 77 19.46 3.38 0.00
N VAL A 78 20.14 2.67 0.90
CA VAL A 78 20.54 1.28 0.65
C VAL A 78 19.40 0.30 0.94
N PHE A 79 18.51 0.67 1.85
CA PHE A 79 17.32 -0.07 2.21
C PHE A 79 16.09 0.56 1.53
N GLU A 80 16.28 1.22 0.35
CA GLU A 80 15.23 1.93 -0.42
C GLU A 80 13.91 1.20 -0.21
N PRO A 81 12.84 1.88 0.21
CA PRO A 81 11.66 1.19 0.70
C PRO A 81 11.16 0.32 -0.44
N HIS A 82 11.44 -0.98 -0.34
CA HIS A 82 11.06 -1.95 -1.36
C HIS A 82 9.51 -2.02 -1.46
N TRP A 83 8.81 -1.35 -0.54
CA TRP A 83 7.46 -0.82 -0.60
C TRP A 83 7.17 -0.01 0.69
N GLN A 84 6.48 1.13 0.61
CA GLN A 84 6.00 1.89 1.77
C GLN A 84 4.52 2.20 1.62
N ILE A 85 3.76 2.08 2.71
CA ILE A 85 2.37 2.58 2.75
C ILE A 85 2.43 4.00 3.29
N CYS A 86 2.24 4.97 2.41
CA CYS A 86 2.26 6.38 2.76
C CYS A 86 0.93 6.84 3.41
N MET A 87 -0.18 6.16 3.08
CA MET A 87 -1.51 6.44 3.62
C MET A 87 -2.38 5.17 3.58
N ALA A 88 -3.02 4.82 4.70
CA ALA A 88 -3.97 3.70 4.79
C ALA A 88 -5.42 4.16 4.54
N GLY A 89 -5.70 5.45 4.70
CA GLY A 89 -6.98 6.03 4.32
C GLY A 89 -6.96 7.56 4.31
N GLY A 90 -7.60 8.14 3.31
CA GLY A 90 -7.79 9.58 3.19
C GLY A 90 -9.15 9.90 2.60
N LEU A 91 -9.68 11.10 2.86
CA LEU A 91 -10.88 11.60 2.20
C LEU A 91 -10.47 12.61 1.14
N SER A 92 -10.69 12.23 -0.11
CA SER A 92 -10.30 13.03 -1.27
C SER A 92 -11.50 13.78 -1.81
N THR A 93 -11.32 15.06 -2.11
CA THR A 93 -12.35 15.93 -2.68
C THR A 93 -11.77 16.61 -3.89
N GLY A 94 -12.47 16.55 -5.02
CA GLY A 94 -12.01 17.18 -6.23
C GLY A 94 -12.82 16.84 -7.46
N ILE A 95 -12.18 17.08 -8.59
CA ILE A 95 -12.76 16.97 -9.91
C ILE A 95 -11.92 15.95 -10.67
N ASN A 96 -12.56 14.89 -11.14
CA ASN A 96 -12.15 14.24 -12.37
C ASN A 96 -13.03 14.85 -13.47
N TYR A 97 -12.49 15.27 -14.62
CA TYR A 97 -13.30 15.97 -15.63
C TYR A 97 -14.39 15.10 -16.30
N ALA A 98 -14.56 13.85 -15.82
CA ALA A 98 -15.74 13.01 -16.03
C ALA A 98 -16.72 12.95 -14.83
N PHE A 99 -16.27 13.16 -13.59
CA PHE A 99 -17.06 13.01 -12.35
C PHE A 99 -16.58 13.94 -11.21
N PHE A 100 -17.53 14.55 -10.51
CA PHE A 100 -17.27 15.16 -9.20
C PHE A 100 -17.30 14.08 -8.12
N PHE A 101 -16.31 14.08 -7.23
CA PHE A 101 -16.31 13.22 -6.06
C PHE A 101 -16.04 14.01 -4.78
N SER A 102 -16.78 13.65 -3.73
CA SER A 102 -16.65 14.20 -2.39
C SER A 102 -16.38 13.03 -1.46
N LYS A 103 -15.15 12.94 -0.94
CA LYS A 103 -14.65 11.92 -0.01
C LYS A 103 -14.38 10.54 -0.64
N SER A 104 -13.47 10.47 -1.61
CA SER A 104 -12.93 9.21 -2.15
C SER A 104 -11.61 8.81 -1.49
N ILE A 105 -11.35 7.53 -1.37
CA ILE A 105 -10.18 7.03 -0.63
C ILE A 105 -9.02 6.83 -1.59
N VAL A 106 -7.90 7.49 -1.30
CA VAL A 106 -6.68 7.48 -2.12
C VAL A 106 -5.56 6.82 -1.32
N MET A 107 -4.74 6.06 -2.04
CA MET A 107 -3.60 5.33 -1.52
C MET A 107 -2.40 5.53 -2.42
N GLU A 108 -1.22 5.39 -1.84
CA GLU A 108 0.04 5.48 -2.56
C GLU A 108 0.93 4.34 -2.10
N LEU A 109 1.33 3.52 -3.08
CA LEU A 109 2.27 2.42 -2.94
C LEU A 109 3.39 2.66 -3.94
N GLU A 110 4.61 2.87 -3.46
CA GLU A 110 5.80 2.89 -4.30
C GLU A 110 6.35 1.46 -4.43
N VAL A 111 6.53 0.96 -5.66
CA VAL A 111 7.09 -0.39 -5.89
C VAL A 111 8.12 -0.34 -7.00
N LEU A 112 9.33 -0.80 -6.69
CA LEU A 112 10.33 -1.21 -7.66
C LEU A 112 10.34 -2.74 -7.72
N GLU A 113 10.26 -3.24 -8.95
CA GLU A 113 10.62 -4.56 -9.47
C GLU A 113 10.56 -5.75 -8.48
N LYS A 114 9.49 -6.55 -8.60
CA LYS A 114 9.31 -7.79 -7.84
C LYS A 114 9.04 -8.96 -8.76
N THR A 115 9.44 -10.15 -8.33
CA THR A 115 9.02 -11.43 -8.93
C THR A 115 7.58 -11.80 -8.56
N SER A 116 7.13 -11.45 -7.34
CA SER A 116 5.72 -11.58 -6.91
C SER A 116 5.35 -10.52 -5.87
N MET A 117 4.17 -9.94 -6.02
CA MET A 117 3.56 -8.93 -5.15
C MET A 117 2.04 -9.17 -5.07
N CYS A 118 1.47 -8.90 -3.91
CA CYS A 118 0.03 -8.76 -3.73
C CYS A 118 -0.29 -7.52 -2.88
N TYR A 119 -1.46 -6.94 -3.12
CA TYR A 119 -1.99 -5.85 -2.31
C TYR A 119 -3.51 -6.03 -2.15
N VAL A 120 -4.01 -5.78 -0.95
CA VAL A 120 -5.44 -5.76 -0.63
C VAL A 120 -5.69 -4.54 0.24
N GLN A 121 -6.64 -3.71 -0.18
CA GLN A 121 -7.11 -2.60 0.63
C GLN A 121 -8.62 -2.49 0.57
N CYS A 122 -9.21 -2.09 1.69
CA CYS A 122 -10.62 -1.74 1.75
C CYS A 122 -10.86 -0.80 2.91
N ASN A 123 -11.70 0.21 2.70
CA ASN A 123 -12.15 1.12 3.76
C ASN A 123 -13.69 1.25 3.80
N VAL A 124 -14.40 0.38 3.08
CA VAL A 124 -15.87 0.35 3.01
C VAL A 124 -16.29 -1.04 3.46
N PHE A 125 -16.86 -1.15 4.65
CA PHE A 125 -17.23 -2.43 5.24
C PHE A 125 -18.65 -2.42 5.77
N GLU A 126 -19.32 -3.55 5.64
CA GLU A 126 -20.56 -3.89 6.32
C GLU A 126 -20.26 -4.71 7.58
N GLY A 127 -21.06 -4.52 8.64
CA GLY A 127 -20.98 -5.30 9.88
C GLY A 127 -20.23 -4.62 11.04
N ALA A 128 -19.53 -3.51 10.80
CA ALA A 128 -18.91 -2.70 11.86
C ALA A 128 -19.83 -1.55 12.32
N SER A 129 -19.75 -1.21 13.61
CA SER A 129 -20.41 -0.02 14.17
C SER A 129 -19.62 1.28 13.96
N GLY A 130 -18.38 1.18 13.47
CA GLY A 130 -17.46 2.30 13.24
C GLY A 130 -16.69 2.15 11.93
N GLU A 131 -15.85 3.15 11.65
CA GLU A 131 -15.00 3.13 10.45
C GLU A 131 -13.92 2.03 10.58
N VAL A 132 -13.75 1.28 9.49
CA VAL A 132 -12.73 0.25 9.34
C VAL A 132 -11.87 0.58 8.14
N ALA A 133 -10.55 0.52 8.31
CA ALA A 133 -9.61 0.59 7.19
C ALA A 133 -8.68 -0.61 7.25
N LEU A 134 -8.52 -1.32 6.14
CA LEU A 134 -7.62 -2.45 5.98
C LEU A 134 -6.54 -2.08 4.99
N THR A 135 -5.28 -2.35 5.31
CA THR A 135 -4.21 -2.39 4.31
C THR A 135 -3.41 -3.67 4.50
N ALA A 136 -3.29 -4.48 3.46
CA ALA A 136 -2.52 -5.70 3.47
C ALA A 136 -1.67 -5.80 2.20
N ALA A 137 -0.43 -6.24 2.36
CA ALA A 137 0.53 -6.30 1.27
C ALA A 137 1.48 -7.48 1.46
N GLY A 138 1.93 -8.05 0.36
CA GLY A 138 2.98 -9.06 0.32
C GLY A 138 3.92 -8.79 -0.85
N GLY A 139 5.20 -9.05 -0.66
CA GLY A 139 6.18 -8.99 -1.75
C GLY A 139 7.40 -9.83 -1.46
N LEU A 140 8.03 -10.31 -2.53
CA LEU A 140 9.42 -10.75 -2.47
C LEU A 140 10.31 -9.51 -2.69
N ARG A 141 11.27 -9.28 -1.78
CA ARG A 141 12.24 -8.18 -1.93
C ARG A 141 13.66 -8.71 -1.93
N GLN A 142 14.53 -8.03 -2.67
CA GLN A 142 15.96 -8.31 -2.64
C GLN A 142 16.59 -7.65 -1.40
N ILE A 143 17.48 -8.34 -0.72
CA ILE A 143 18.29 -7.78 0.36
C ILE A 143 19.62 -7.32 -0.24
N PRO A 144 20.04 -6.06 -0.03
CA PRO A 144 21.36 -5.59 -0.43
C PRO A 144 22.46 -6.45 0.20
N GLY A 145 23.34 -7.02 -0.62
CA GLY A 145 24.42 -7.87 -0.15
C GLY A 145 25.33 -8.35 -1.28
N PRO A 146 26.47 -8.99 -0.94
CA PRO A 146 27.40 -9.56 -1.93
C PRO A 146 26.80 -10.72 -2.73
N SER A 147 25.63 -11.22 -2.32
CA SER A 147 24.86 -12.27 -2.98
C SER A 147 23.44 -11.78 -3.23
N GLU A 148 22.83 -12.19 -4.35
CA GLU A 148 21.41 -11.94 -4.63
C GLU A 148 20.54 -12.80 -3.70
N THR A 149 20.26 -12.26 -2.51
CA THR A 149 19.36 -12.87 -1.53
C THR A 149 18.01 -12.21 -1.58
N PHE A 150 16.95 -13.00 -1.57
CA PHE A 150 15.57 -12.53 -1.52
C PHE A 150 14.91 -12.91 -0.21
N GLU A 151 14.05 -12.05 0.30
CA GLU A 151 13.20 -12.36 1.44
C GLU A 151 11.73 -12.02 1.20
N ASN A 152 10.91 -12.79 1.90
CA ASN A 152 9.47 -12.63 1.98
C ASN A 152 9.15 -11.49 2.96
N ALA A 153 8.45 -10.47 2.47
CA ALA A 153 7.95 -9.38 3.29
C ALA A 153 6.43 -9.29 3.14
N ALA A 154 5.72 -9.16 4.24
CA ALA A 154 4.27 -8.97 4.22
C ALA A 154 3.81 -8.20 5.46
N LEU A 155 2.66 -7.55 5.34
CA LEU A 155 1.99 -6.93 6.47
C LEU A 155 0.48 -6.97 6.33
N VAL A 156 -0.18 -6.81 7.48
CA VAL A 156 -1.59 -6.46 7.59
C VAL A 156 -1.71 -5.35 8.63
N GLY A 157 -2.39 -4.27 8.28
CA GLY A 157 -2.75 -3.18 9.17
C GLY A 157 -4.26 -2.98 9.14
N VAL A 158 -4.88 -2.95 10.32
CA VAL A 158 -6.32 -2.67 10.42
C VAL A 158 -6.55 -1.53 11.41
N HIS A 159 -7.24 -0.48 10.97
CA HIS A 159 -7.78 0.54 11.85
C HIS A 159 -9.23 0.21 12.16
N TYR A 160 -9.55 0.10 13.45
CA TYR A 160 -10.92 -0.08 13.93
C TYR A 160 -11.05 0.48 15.34
N ASP A 161 -12.14 1.23 15.60
CA ASP A 161 -12.44 1.81 16.91
C ASP A 161 -11.29 2.66 17.50
N GLY A 162 -10.60 3.41 16.63
CA GLY A 162 -9.44 4.24 17.00
C GLY A 162 -8.14 3.47 17.28
N ILE A 163 -8.18 2.13 17.25
CA ILE A 163 -7.03 1.24 17.47
C ILE A 163 -6.45 0.82 16.11
N PHE A 164 -5.13 0.83 16.03
CA PHE A 164 -4.37 0.26 14.92
C PHE A 164 -3.82 -1.12 15.29
N TYR A 165 -4.39 -2.15 14.66
CA TYR A 165 -3.94 -3.54 14.75
C TYR A 165 -2.86 -3.78 13.69
N GLU A 166 -1.61 -3.79 14.13
CA GLU A 166 -0.43 -3.99 13.28
C GLU A 166 0.01 -5.45 13.30
N PHE A 167 0.16 -6.05 12.13
CA PHE A 167 0.70 -7.39 11.92
C PHE A 167 1.83 -7.34 10.90
N VAL A 168 3.06 -7.46 11.39
CA VAL A 168 4.29 -7.27 10.62
C VAL A 168 5.36 -8.26 11.09
N PRO A 169 6.37 -8.57 10.26
CA PRO A 169 7.29 -9.67 10.57
C PRO A 169 8.14 -9.44 11.84
N TRP A 170 8.33 -8.18 12.27
CA TRP A 170 9.06 -7.86 13.50
C TRP A 170 8.21 -7.89 14.78
N ASN A 171 6.88 -7.93 14.69
CA ASN A 171 6.00 -8.05 15.85
C ASN A 171 5.14 -9.32 15.83
N GLY A 172 5.33 -10.17 14.82
CA GLY A 172 4.44 -11.29 14.56
C GLY A 172 4.85 -12.16 13.37
N VAL A 173 3.89 -12.94 12.91
CA VAL A 173 4.00 -13.84 11.78
C VAL A 173 2.87 -13.54 10.80
N VAL A 174 3.20 -13.37 9.52
CA VAL A 174 2.23 -13.17 8.46
C VAL A 174 2.35 -14.32 7.47
N ASN A 175 1.24 -14.97 7.14
CA ASN A 175 1.15 -16.04 6.15
C ASN A 175 0.17 -15.61 5.05
N TRP A 176 0.40 -16.08 3.83
CA TRP A 176 -0.47 -15.78 2.70
C TRP A 176 -0.54 -16.92 1.70
N GLU A 177 -1.64 -16.89 0.95
CA GLU A 177 -1.89 -17.73 -0.21
C GLU A 177 -2.58 -16.87 -1.28
N ILE A 178 -1.86 -16.56 -2.36
CA ILE A 178 -2.33 -15.68 -3.43
C ILE A 178 -2.35 -16.47 -4.73
N PHE A 179 -3.47 -16.45 -5.43
CA PHE A 179 -3.54 -17.04 -6.77
C PHE A 179 -2.99 -16.05 -7.80
N PRO A 180 -2.54 -16.52 -8.98
CA PRO A 180 -2.15 -15.63 -10.06
C PRO A 180 -3.23 -14.57 -10.41
N TRP A 181 -4.51 -14.89 -10.16
CA TRP A 181 -5.60 -13.92 -10.12
C TRP A 181 -6.81 -14.52 -9.38
N GLY A 182 -7.67 -13.65 -8.81
CA GLY A 182 -9.01 -14.03 -8.36
C GLY A 182 -9.13 -14.47 -6.89
N TYR A 183 -8.01 -14.69 -6.19
CA TYR A 183 -8.01 -15.13 -4.79
C TYR A 183 -6.81 -14.59 -4.01
N TRP A 184 -7.08 -13.99 -2.85
CA TRP A 184 -6.11 -13.49 -1.89
C TRP A 184 -6.51 -13.94 -0.50
N TYR A 185 -5.65 -14.70 0.16
CA TYR A 185 -5.81 -15.05 1.57
C TYR A 185 -4.58 -14.62 2.35
N MET A 186 -4.79 -13.98 3.50
CA MET A 186 -3.72 -13.68 4.46
C MET A 186 -4.20 -13.94 5.88
N ALA A 187 -3.31 -14.48 6.71
CA ALA A 187 -3.52 -14.70 8.12
C ALA A 187 -2.29 -14.27 8.92
N ALA A 188 -2.49 -13.56 10.02
CA ALA A 188 -1.38 -13.10 10.85
C ALA A 188 -1.65 -13.18 12.35
N ASP A 189 -0.56 -13.32 13.11
CA ASP A 189 -0.52 -13.41 14.56
C ASP A 189 0.55 -12.43 15.07
N ASN A 190 0.19 -11.46 15.91
CA ASN A 190 1.12 -10.50 16.51
C ASN A 190 1.38 -10.76 18.03
N GLY A 191 1.08 -11.96 18.50
CA GLY A 191 1.22 -12.39 19.89
C GLY A 191 0.07 -11.96 20.81
N THR A 192 -0.77 -11.01 20.39
CA THR A 192 -1.92 -10.53 21.17
C THR A 192 -3.25 -10.65 20.43
N HIS A 193 -3.19 -10.58 19.10
CA HIS A 193 -4.33 -10.64 18.21
C HIS A 193 -4.04 -11.59 17.05
N LEU A 194 -5.12 -12.09 16.47
CA LEU A 194 -5.11 -12.84 15.21
C LEU A 194 -5.95 -12.07 14.20
N VAL A 195 -5.52 -12.05 12.95
CA VAL A 195 -6.28 -11.50 11.81
C VAL A 195 -6.34 -12.52 10.69
N GLU A 196 -7.48 -12.58 10.03
CA GLU A 196 -7.65 -13.29 8.76
C GLU A 196 -8.39 -12.39 7.77
N LEU A 197 -7.92 -12.36 6.54
CA LEU A 197 -8.60 -11.75 5.42
C LEU A 197 -8.64 -12.72 4.24
N GLU A 198 -9.79 -12.76 3.58
CA GLU A 198 -10.01 -13.52 2.37
C GLU A 198 -10.72 -12.60 1.37
N ALA A 199 -10.08 -12.37 0.22
CA ALA A 199 -10.65 -11.61 -0.87
C ALA A 199 -10.73 -12.45 -2.15
N THR A 200 -11.80 -12.28 -2.89
CA THR A 200 -12.03 -12.94 -4.19
C THR A 200 -12.56 -11.94 -5.19
N THR A 201 -12.34 -12.20 -6.48
CA THR A 201 -13.02 -11.43 -7.53
C THR A 201 -13.33 -12.30 -8.74
N LYS A 202 -14.44 -11.97 -9.41
CA LYS A 202 -14.79 -12.47 -10.74
C LYS A 202 -14.45 -11.46 -11.83
N ASP A 203 -14.10 -10.24 -11.44
CA ASP A 203 -13.71 -9.20 -12.36
C ASP A 203 -12.42 -9.61 -13.08
N LEU A 204 -12.33 -9.25 -14.36
CA LEU A 204 -11.17 -9.60 -15.16
C LEU A 204 -9.94 -8.79 -14.75
N GLY A 205 -10.09 -7.71 -13.98
CA GLY A 205 -9.04 -6.79 -13.58
C GLY A 205 -8.58 -5.88 -14.70
N THR A 206 -7.97 -4.77 -14.32
CA THR A 206 -7.34 -3.81 -15.22
C THR A 206 -5.83 -3.97 -15.16
N THR A 207 -5.18 -4.09 -16.32
CA THR A 207 -3.72 -4.14 -16.40
C THR A 207 -3.16 -2.73 -16.19
N LEU A 208 -2.34 -2.57 -15.16
CA LEU A 208 -1.66 -1.33 -14.84
C LEU A 208 -0.20 -1.36 -15.30
N ARG A 209 0.29 -0.19 -15.71
CA ARG A 209 1.69 0.01 -16.04
C ARG A 209 2.44 0.53 -14.82
N ALA A 210 3.67 0.07 -14.66
CA ALA A 210 4.57 0.52 -13.62
C ALA A 210 6.00 0.62 -14.12
N PRO A 211 6.85 1.44 -13.47
CA PRO A 211 8.25 1.54 -13.82
C PRO A 211 8.99 0.22 -13.55
N THR A 212 9.77 -0.23 -14.52
CA THR A 212 10.72 -1.34 -14.40
C THR A 212 12.12 -0.86 -14.77
N ALA A 213 13.16 -1.49 -14.21
CA ALA A 213 14.55 -1.07 -14.48
C ALA A 213 14.91 -1.21 -15.96
N GLU A 214 14.34 -2.20 -16.64
CA GLU A 214 14.76 -2.63 -17.98
C GLU A 214 13.91 -2.01 -19.10
N ALA A 215 12.60 -1.90 -18.88
CA ALA A 215 11.64 -1.50 -19.92
C ALA A 215 10.94 -0.16 -19.63
N GLY A 216 11.26 0.50 -18.52
CA GLY A 216 10.58 1.72 -18.10
C GLY A 216 9.11 1.43 -17.75
N LEU A 217 8.19 2.30 -18.16
CA LEU A 217 6.77 2.16 -17.82
C LEU A 217 6.08 1.09 -18.68
N THR A 218 5.92 -0.12 -18.12
CA THR A 218 5.40 -1.30 -18.82
C THR A 218 4.27 -1.98 -18.03
N PRO A 219 3.36 -2.73 -18.68
CA PRO A 219 2.41 -3.59 -17.97
C PRO A 219 3.11 -4.54 -16.98
N ALA A 220 2.81 -4.40 -15.69
CA ALA A 220 3.46 -5.18 -14.63
C ALA A 220 2.54 -5.53 -13.45
N TYR A 221 1.37 -4.90 -13.37
CA TYR A 221 0.41 -5.06 -12.29
C TYR A 221 -0.99 -5.25 -12.85
N LYS A 222 -1.86 -5.79 -12.02
CA LYS A 222 -3.26 -6.02 -12.35
C LYS A 222 -4.10 -5.80 -11.09
N ASP A 223 -5.08 -4.92 -11.16
CA ASP A 223 -5.92 -4.56 -10.03
C ASP A 223 -7.41 -4.55 -10.36
N THR A 224 -8.24 -4.50 -9.32
CA THR A 224 -9.66 -4.19 -9.42
C THR A 224 -10.17 -3.69 -8.07
N CYS A 225 -11.14 -2.77 -8.07
CA CYS A 225 -11.87 -2.33 -6.87
C CYS A 225 -13.16 -3.13 -6.63
N PHE A 226 -13.40 -4.19 -7.41
CA PHE A 226 -14.59 -5.04 -7.32
C PHE A 226 -14.27 -6.37 -6.63
N GLY A 227 -13.49 -6.32 -5.55
CA GLY A 227 -13.16 -7.46 -4.71
C GLY A 227 -14.22 -7.70 -3.63
N VAL A 228 -14.65 -8.95 -3.47
CA VAL A 228 -15.43 -9.38 -2.30
C VAL A 228 -14.46 -9.83 -1.23
N LEU A 229 -14.49 -9.16 -0.08
CA LEU A 229 -13.56 -9.32 1.03
C LEU A 229 -14.32 -9.71 2.30
N LYS A 230 -13.76 -10.64 3.05
CA LYS A 230 -14.08 -10.89 4.45
C LYS A 230 -12.86 -10.58 5.30
N LEU A 231 -13.05 -9.86 6.40
CA LEU A 231 -12.00 -9.52 7.36
C LEU A 231 -12.47 -9.87 8.78
N GLN A 232 -11.62 -10.56 9.53
CA GLN A 232 -11.90 -10.94 10.90
C GLN A 232 -10.69 -10.72 11.81
N ILE A 233 -10.94 -10.25 13.03
CA ILE A 233 -9.93 -10.05 14.08
C ILE A 233 -10.39 -10.72 15.37
N TRP A 234 -9.49 -11.39 16.06
CA TRP A 234 -9.71 -11.99 17.38
C TRP A 234 -8.62 -11.59 18.37
N GLU A 235 -8.97 -11.57 19.65
CA GLU A 235 -7.98 -11.70 20.72
C GLU A 235 -7.29 -13.07 20.61
N ARG A 236 -5.99 -13.12 20.86
CA ARG A 236 -5.22 -14.37 20.87
C ARG A 236 -5.25 -14.97 22.27
N ARG A 237 -5.61 -16.25 22.37
CA ARG A 237 -5.52 -17.00 23.65
C ARG A 237 -4.08 -17.39 23.97
N TYR A 238 -3.84 -17.81 25.22
CA TYR A 238 -2.53 -18.28 25.67
C TYR A 238 -2.03 -19.49 24.87
N ASP A 239 -2.94 -20.34 24.39
CA ASP A 239 -2.65 -21.51 23.55
C ASP A 239 -2.45 -21.18 22.06
N GLY A 240 -2.53 -19.89 21.70
CA GLY A 240 -2.40 -19.41 20.32
C GLY A 240 -3.65 -19.54 19.47
N THR A 241 -4.78 -19.99 20.04
CA THR A 241 -6.04 -20.10 19.30
C THR A 241 -6.85 -18.80 19.31
N LYS A 242 -7.86 -18.73 18.43
CA LYS A 242 -8.81 -17.62 18.34
C LYS A 242 -9.63 -17.51 19.63
N GLY A 243 -9.49 -16.37 20.30
CA GLY A 243 -10.22 -15.98 21.50
C GLY A 243 -11.51 -15.26 21.17
N LYS A 244 -11.73 -14.15 21.87
CA LYS A 244 -12.90 -13.29 21.65
C LYS A 244 -12.81 -12.63 20.27
N LEU A 245 -13.91 -12.68 19.52
CA LEU A 245 -14.05 -11.96 18.25
C LEU A 245 -14.13 -10.45 18.51
N ILE A 246 -13.29 -9.68 17.82
CA ILE A 246 -13.22 -8.22 17.89
C ILE A 246 -13.94 -7.59 16.69
N LEU A 247 -13.70 -8.15 15.50
CA LEU A 247 -14.22 -7.63 14.23
C LEU A 247 -14.58 -8.79 13.31
N ASP A 248 -15.73 -8.73 12.65
CA ASP A 248 -16.15 -9.64 11.57
C ASP A 248 -16.97 -8.83 10.57
N VAL A 249 -16.36 -8.53 9.43
CA VAL A 249 -16.92 -7.60 8.45
C VAL A 249 -16.69 -8.10 7.03
N THR A 250 -17.52 -7.61 6.12
CA THR A 250 -17.46 -7.92 4.70
C THR A 250 -17.47 -6.65 3.85
N SER A 251 -16.95 -6.74 2.64
CA SER A 251 -17.02 -5.69 1.62
C SER A 251 -17.16 -6.30 0.25
N ASP A 252 -17.81 -5.62 -0.68
CA ASP A 252 -17.81 -5.90 -2.12
C ASP A 252 -17.06 -4.82 -2.92
N MET A 253 -16.32 -3.95 -2.23
CA MET A 253 -15.57 -2.81 -2.78
C MET A 253 -14.07 -2.87 -2.45
N ALA A 254 -13.53 -4.07 -2.19
CA ALA A 254 -12.12 -4.20 -1.88
C ALA A 254 -11.27 -4.00 -3.14
N LEU A 255 -10.22 -3.17 -3.03
CA LEU A 255 -9.14 -3.15 -3.99
C LEU A 255 -8.27 -4.39 -3.78
N VAL A 256 -8.11 -5.18 -4.83
CA VAL A 256 -7.22 -6.34 -4.86
C VAL A 256 -6.30 -6.23 -6.05
N GLU A 257 -5.02 -6.52 -5.82
CA GLU A 257 -3.98 -6.37 -6.82
C GLU A 257 -2.98 -7.53 -6.72
N VAL A 258 -2.52 -7.96 -7.88
CA VAL A 258 -1.31 -8.77 -8.03
C VAL A 258 -0.35 -8.04 -8.95
N GLY A 259 0.93 -8.24 -8.71
CA GLY A 259 1.94 -7.73 -9.60
C GLY A 259 3.27 -8.37 -9.34
N GLY A 260 4.27 -7.92 -10.08
CA GLY A 260 5.50 -8.68 -10.21
C GLY A 260 5.26 -9.98 -10.97
N GLY A 261 6.19 -10.36 -11.83
CA GLY A 261 5.97 -11.54 -12.64
C GLY A 261 6.97 -11.72 -13.77
N PRO A 262 6.78 -12.82 -14.53
CA PRO A 262 5.64 -13.73 -14.46
C PRO A 262 5.74 -14.79 -13.35
N TRP A 263 4.62 -15.10 -12.68
CA TRP A 263 4.47 -16.28 -11.84
C TRP A 263 3.13 -16.97 -12.13
N PHE A 264 3.15 -18.30 -12.25
CA PHE A 264 2.06 -19.10 -12.88
C PHE A 264 1.36 -20.08 -11.93
N SER A 265 1.80 -20.14 -10.67
CA SER A 265 1.27 -21.03 -9.64
C SER A 265 0.86 -20.23 -8.41
N THR A 266 0.03 -20.82 -7.55
CA THR A 266 -0.32 -20.20 -6.27
C THR A 266 0.93 -19.85 -5.46
N TRP A 267 1.05 -18.59 -5.06
CA TRP A 267 2.13 -18.10 -4.23
C TRP A 267 1.74 -18.22 -2.77
N LYS A 268 2.36 -19.18 -2.07
CA LYS A 268 2.25 -19.36 -0.63
C LYS A 268 3.52 -18.86 0.04
N GLY A 269 3.37 -18.11 1.10
CA GLY A 269 4.51 -17.56 1.81
C GLY A 269 4.24 -17.30 3.28
N LYS A 270 5.36 -17.07 3.98
CA LYS A 270 5.40 -16.74 5.39
C LYS A 270 6.50 -15.69 5.58
N ALA A 271 6.18 -14.64 6.33
CA ALA A 271 7.12 -13.63 6.78
C ALA A 271 7.14 -13.59 8.31
N SER A 272 8.35 -13.69 8.87
CA SER A 272 8.63 -13.55 10.30
C SER A 272 10.11 -13.21 10.47
N MET A 273 10.45 -12.29 11.37
CA MET A 273 11.84 -11.99 11.70
C MET A 273 12.32 -12.83 12.90
N PRO A 274 13.60 -13.26 12.90
CA PRO A 274 14.23 -13.83 14.09
C PRO A 274 14.19 -12.84 15.27
N GLU A 275 13.97 -13.32 16.49
CA GLU A 275 13.82 -12.51 17.71
C GLU A 275 14.95 -11.50 17.98
N LEU A 276 16.18 -11.81 17.56
CA LEU A 276 17.32 -10.92 17.75
C LEU A 276 17.24 -9.67 16.84
N VAL A 277 16.71 -9.86 15.63
CA VAL A 277 16.54 -8.79 14.63
C VAL A 277 15.30 -7.97 14.95
N SER A 278 14.22 -8.61 15.41
CA SER A 278 12.98 -7.93 15.78
C SER A 278 13.17 -6.91 16.90
N ARG A 279 14.00 -7.20 17.91
CA ARG A 279 14.34 -6.25 19.00
C ARG A 279 15.10 -5.02 18.51
N THR A 280 15.86 -5.13 17.43
CA THR A 280 16.69 -4.04 16.89
C THR A 280 15.91 -3.18 15.88
N VAL A 281 15.07 -3.80 15.06
CA VAL A 281 14.22 -3.12 14.06
C VAL A 281 12.98 -2.51 14.71
N GLY A 282 12.39 -3.19 15.70
CA GLY A 282 11.24 -2.72 16.47
C GLY A 282 11.56 -1.71 17.57
N ALA A 283 12.85 -1.46 17.86
CA ALA A 283 13.25 -0.40 18.77
C ALA A 283 12.89 0.97 18.17
N PRO A 284 12.14 1.83 18.88
CA PRO A 284 11.79 3.16 18.39
C PRO A 284 13.03 4.04 18.43
N ILE A 285 13.82 4.03 17.36
CA ILE A 285 14.89 5.00 17.16
C ILE A 285 14.23 6.29 16.68
N ASP A 286 14.40 7.37 17.45
CA ASP A 286 13.90 8.69 17.09
C ASP A 286 14.74 9.30 15.95
N MET A 287 14.40 8.93 14.73
CA MET A 287 15.07 9.42 13.52
C MET A 287 14.91 10.93 13.37
N ASP A 288 13.80 11.52 13.83
CA ASP A 288 13.61 12.97 13.82
C ASP A 288 14.62 13.67 14.74
N GLY A 289 14.88 13.11 15.92
CA GLY A 289 15.91 13.59 16.84
C GLY A 289 17.32 13.48 16.26
N ILE A 290 17.62 12.40 15.53
CA ILE A 290 18.94 12.17 14.91
C ILE A 290 19.15 13.12 13.72
N PHE A 291 18.18 13.23 12.82
CA PHE A 291 18.28 14.08 11.63
C PHE A 291 18.14 15.57 11.94
N ARG A 292 17.69 15.96 13.15
CA ARG A 292 17.73 17.35 13.62
C ARG A 292 19.15 17.94 13.58
N PHE A 293 20.17 17.12 13.77
CA PHE A 293 21.58 17.52 13.75
C PHE A 293 22.25 17.38 12.38
N ALA A 294 21.57 16.76 11.41
CA ALA A 294 22.08 16.53 10.07
C ALA A 294 20.94 16.53 9.02
N PRO A 295 20.20 17.65 8.87
CA PRO A 295 18.97 17.70 8.07
C PRO A 295 19.17 17.44 6.57
N LEU A 296 20.40 17.63 6.06
CA LEU A 296 20.75 17.32 4.67
C LEU A 296 20.67 15.82 4.35
N PHE A 297 20.73 14.96 5.37
CA PHE A 297 20.68 13.51 5.23
C PHE A 297 19.30 12.94 5.54
N LYS A 298 18.31 13.79 5.82
CA LYS A 298 16.93 13.36 6.06
C LYS A 298 16.31 12.95 4.71
N PRO A 299 15.88 11.69 4.55
CA PRO A 299 15.19 11.24 3.34
C PRO A 299 13.86 11.98 3.16
N PRO A 300 13.36 12.11 1.92
CA PRO A 300 11.99 12.53 1.68
C PRO A 300 11.01 11.57 2.37
N GLY A 301 10.01 12.09 3.08
CA GLY A 301 8.95 11.27 3.69
C GLY A 301 9.15 10.83 5.14
N LEU A 302 10.20 11.30 5.81
CA LEU A 302 10.36 11.25 7.27
C LEU A 302 10.04 12.60 7.92
#